data_AF-A0A1T4L102-F1
#
_entry.id   AF-A0A1T4L102-F1
#
_cell.length_a   1.000
_cell.length_b   1.000
_cell.length_c   1.000
_cell.angle_alpha   90.00
_cell.angle_beta   90.00
_cell.angle_gamma   90.00
#
_symmetry.space_group_name_H-M   'P 1'
#
loop_
_entity.id
_entity.type
_entity.pdbx_description
1 polymer ?
#
loop_
_entity_poly.entity_id
_entity_poly.type
_entity_poly.pdbx_seq_one_letter_code
_entity_poly.pdbx_strand_id
1 'polypeptide(L)'
;MGAILDLNNCLDLTDKRWIDLVKDSYKSFRESTILFGKQMPVNCNPVGDPFSVDKVIRELDCAVIENIHKITGNTEPFDSIRGIFIEGKALYHDAGFYEKTNIQICIRNPNCIKGFFHPRQKVDWP
;
A
#
# COMPACT_ATOMS: atom_id res chain seq x y z
N MET A 1 9.87 16.90 10.80
CA MET A 1 8.47 17.29 11.11
C MET A 1 7.65 16.01 11.27
N GLY A 2 6.69 15.99 12.18
CA GLY A 2 5.73 14.88 12.35
C GLY A 2 4.33 15.30 11.92
N ALA A 3 3.45 14.32 11.71
CA ALA A 3 2.04 14.53 11.36
C ALA A 3 1.13 13.70 12.27
N ILE A 4 -0.05 14.25 12.60
CA ILE A 4 -1.14 13.55 13.29
C ILE A 4 -2.13 13.11 12.22
N LEU A 5 -2.36 11.81 12.12
CA LEU A 5 -3.22 11.21 11.11
C LEU A 5 -4.43 10.56 11.77
N ASP A 6 -5.59 10.78 11.17
CA ASP A 6 -6.82 10.04 11.41
C ASP A 6 -7.30 9.52 10.06
N LEU A 7 -7.25 8.20 9.90
CA LEU A 7 -7.30 7.53 8.61
C LEU A 7 -8.74 7.40 8.06
N ASN A 8 -9.78 7.68 8.85
CA ASN A 8 -11.20 7.59 8.45
C ASN A 8 -11.53 6.28 7.68
N ASN A 9 -12.22 6.37 6.54
CA ASN A 9 -12.53 5.21 5.70
C ASN A 9 -11.26 4.69 5.01
N CYS A 10 -10.48 3.90 5.75
CA CYS A 10 -9.19 3.39 5.32
C CYS A 10 -9.31 2.01 4.68
N LEU A 11 -8.75 1.86 3.48
CA LEU A 11 -8.48 0.55 2.88
C LEU A 11 -7.28 -0.07 3.60
N ASP A 12 -7.54 -0.76 4.71
CA ASP A 12 -6.51 -1.40 5.53
C ASP A 12 -6.21 -2.83 5.05
N LEU A 13 -5.05 -3.04 4.43
CA LEU A 13 -4.63 -4.33 3.88
C LEU A 13 -4.21 -5.35 4.94
N THR A 14 -4.46 -5.07 6.22
CA THR A 14 -4.39 -6.05 7.32
C THR A 14 -5.76 -6.62 7.68
N ASP A 15 -6.85 -6.00 7.20
CA ASP A 15 -8.21 -6.47 7.40
C ASP A 15 -8.64 -7.43 6.27
N LYS A 16 -9.17 -8.59 6.63
CA LYS A 16 -9.65 -9.61 5.69
C LYS A 16 -10.68 -9.07 4.69
N ARG A 17 -11.59 -8.19 5.14
CA ARG A 17 -12.62 -7.59 4.28
C ARG A 17 -11.99 -6.82 3.12
N TRP A 18 -11.00 -5.99 3.43
CA TRP A 18 -10.32 -5.17 2.42
C TRP A 18 -9.36 -5.97 1.56
N ILE A 19 -8.70 -6.99 2.12
CA ILE A 19 -7.92 -7.97 1.36
C ILE A 19 -8.78 -8.67 0.30
N ASP A 20 -10.00 -9.07 0.64
CA ASP A 20 -10.90 -9.71 -0.31
C ASP A 20 -11.38 -8.74 -1.39
N LEU A 21 -11.68 -7.49 -1.02
CA LEU A 21 -11.99 -6.44 -1.98
C LEU A 21 -10.86 -6.21 -2.99
N VAL A 22 -9.60 -6.20 -2.54
CA VAL A 22 -8.43 -6.06 -3.42
C VAL A 22 -8.31 -7.24 -4.38
N LYS A 23 -8.57 -8.47 -3.91
CA LYS A 23 -8.58 -9.67 -4.78
C LYS A 23 -9.65 -9.57 -5.85
N ASP A 24 -10.85 -9.13 -5.50
CA ASP A 24 -11.95 -8.98 -6.46
C ASP A 24 -11.69 -7.83 -7.44
N SER A 25 -11.10 -6.73 -6.96
CA SER A 25 -10.62 -5.66 -7.83
C SER A 25 -9.59 -6.16 -8.84
N TYR A 26 -8.61 -6.98 -8.43
CA TYR A 26 -7.64 -7.55 -9.36
C TYR A 26 -8.30 -8.41 -10.45
N LYS A 27 -9.28 -9.25 -10.10
CA LYS A 27 -10.02 -10.07 -11.08
C LYS A 27 -10.73 -9.18 -12.11
N SER A 28 -11.52 -8.21 -11.65
CA SER A 28 -12.24 -7.29 -12.54
C SER A 28 -11.31 -6.43 -13.39
N PHE A 29 -10.20 -5.95 -12.82
CA PHE A 29 -9.21 -5.16 -13.53
C PHE A 29 -8.54 -5.97 -14.64
N ARG A 30 -8.18 -7.22 -14.36
CA ARG A 30 -7.61 -8.15 -15.35
C ARG A 30 -8.60 -8.44 -16.49
N GLU A 31 -9.85 -8.75 -16.18
CA GLU A 31 -10.89 -9.01 -17.18
C GLU A 31 -11.10 -7.80 -18.09
N SER A 32 -11.20 -6.61 -17.50
CA SER A 32 -11.30 -5.34 -18.23
C SER A 32 -10.07 -5.12 -19.13
N THR A 33 -8.86 -5.33 -18.60
CA THR A 33 -7.60 -5.16 -19.36
C THR A 33 -7.55 -6.09 -20.57
N ILE A 34 -7.95 -7.36 -20.41
CA ILE A 34 -8.02 -8.34 -21.51
C ILE A 34 -9.07 -7.91 -22.55
N LEU A 35 -10.27 -7.50 -22.10
CA LEU A 35 -11.36 -7.08 -22.98
C LEU A 35 -10.96 -5.88 -23.85
N PHE A 36 -10.21 -4.93 -23.30
CA PHE A 36 -9.75 -3.74 -24.00
C PHE A 36 -8.40 -3.94 -24.72
N GLY A 37 -7.84 -5.15 -24.75
CA GLY A 37 -6.57 -5.44 -25.41
C GLY A 37 -5.37 -4.68 -24.84
N LYS A 38 -5.45 -4.25 -23.57
CA LYS A 38 -4.37 -3.53 -22.89
C LYS A 38 -3.37 -4.52 -22.29
N GLN A 39 -2.12 -4.10 -22.12
CA GLN A 39 -1.14 -4.88 -21.37
C GLN A 39 -1.38 -4.72 -19.87
N MET A 40 -1.17 -5.81 -19.14
CA MET A 40 -1.25 -5.81 -17.69
C MET A 40 0.02 -5.18 -17.09
N PRO A 41 -0.09 -4.21 -16.17
CA PRO A 41 1.06 -3.73 -15.43
C PRO A 41 1.64 -4.87 -14.57
N VAL A 42 2.92 -4.77 -14.23
CA VAL A 42 3.62 -5.75 -13.41
C VAL A 42 4.39 -5.05 -12.30
N ASN A 43 4.48 -5.69 -11.14
CA ASN A 43 5.41 -5.25 -10.11
C ASN A 43 6.82 -5.68 -10.50
N CYS A 44 7.77 -4.75 -10.48
CA CYS A 44 9.13 -4.97 -10.95
C CYS A 44 10.18 -4.36 -10.02
N ASN A 45 11.44 -4.71 -10.29
CA ASN A 45 12.59 -4.16 -9.59
C ASN A 45 13.04 -2.85 -10.25
N PRO A 46 13.64 -1.93 -9.47
CA PRO A 46 14.24 -0.73 -10.02
C PRO A 46 15.47 -1.10 -10.85
N VAL A 47 15.79 -0.26 -11.84
CA VAL A 47 16.92 -0.47 -12.78
C VAL A 47 18.25 -0.69 -12.04
N GLY A 48 18.44 -0.04 -10.88
CA GLY A 48 19.65 -0.16 -10.08
C GLY A 48 19.75 -1.42 -9.20
N ASP A 49 18.70 -2.23 -9.10
CA ASP A 49 18.68 -3.45 -8.27
C ASP A 49 17.81 -4.57 -8.91
N PRO A 50 18.20 -5.09 -10.08
CA PRO A 50 17.37 -6.01 -10.85
C PRO A 50 17.20 -7.39 -10.20
N PHE A 51 18.05 -7.75 -9.24
CA PHE A 51 18.05 -9.06 -8.57
C PHE A 51 17.27 -9.08 -7.25
N SER A 52 16.69 -7.95 -6.83
CA SER A 52 15.83 -7.91 -5.64
C SER A 52 14.60 -8.81 -5.81
N VAL A 53 14.09 -9.33 -4.70
CA VAL A 53 12.80 -10.06 -4.67
C VAL A 53 11.64 -9.16 -4.26
N ASP A 54 11.93 -7.95 -3.78
CA ASP A 54 10.97 -7.06 -3.13
C ASP A 54 9.99 -6.40 -4.12
N LYS A 55 10.41 -6.26 -5.40
CA LYS A 55 9.64 -5.62 -6.47
C LYS A 55 9.08 -4.25 -6.06
N VAL A 56 9.95 -3.36 -5.62
CA VAL A 56 9.56 -2.05 -5.03
C VAL A 56 8.80 -1.14 -6.01
N ILE A 57 8.88 -1.38 -7.33
CA ILE A 57 8.02 -0.68 -8.30
C ILE A 57 6.70 -1.45 -8.41
N ARG A 58 5.65 -0.92 -7.77
CA ARG A 58 4.36 -1.60 -7.56
C ARG A 58 3.24 -1.14 -8.49
N GLU A 59 3.50 -1.11 -9.80
CA GLU A 59 2.53 -0.62 -10.79
C GLU A 59 1.23 -1.45 -10.83
N LEU A 60 1.33 -2.78 -10.69
CA LEU A 60 0.15 -3.64 -10.66
C LEU A 60 -0.70 -3.36 -9.42
N ASP A 61 -0.08 -3.28 -8.25
CA ASP A 61 -0.82 -3.05 -7.01
C ASP A 61 -1.48 -1.67 -7.01
N CYS A 62 -0.76 -0.66 -7.50
CA CYS A 62 -1.31 0.69 -7.69
C CYS A 62 -2.53 0.65 -8.63
N ALA A 63 -2.43 -0.03 -9.78
CA ALA A 63 -3.54 -0.13 -10.72
C ALA A 63 -4.76 -0.87 -10.15
N VAL A 64 -4.54 -1.91 -9.33
CA VAL A 64 -5.62 -2.65 -8.65
C VAL A 64 -6.32 -1.77 -7.61
N ILE A 65 -5.57 -1.00 -6.82
CA ILE A 65 -6.11 -0.06 -5.85
C ILE A 65 -6.89 1.06 -6.56
N GLU A 66 -6.33 1.63 -7.62
CA GLU A 66 -7.00 2.64 -8.43
C GLU A 66 -8.28 2.11 -9.08
N ASN A 67 -8.34 0.82 -9.44
CA ASN A 67 -9.57 0.20 -9.92
C ASN A 67 -10.66 0.15 -8.83
N ILE A 68 -10.31 -0.11 -7.57
CA ILE A 68 -11.26 -0.01 -6.45
C ILE A 68 -11.84 1.39 -6.41
N HIS A 69 -10.99 2.42 -6.45
CA HIS A 69 -11.42 3.81 -6.40
C HIS A 69 -12.34 4.20 -7.55
N LYS A 70 -12.07 3.69 -8.77
CA LYS A 70 -12.94 3.90 -9.93
C LYS A 70 -14.31 3.24 -9.76
N ILE A 71 -14.36 2.04 -9.20
CA ILE A 71 -15.60 1.29 -8.97
C ILE A 71 -16.43 1.92 -7.84
N THR A 72 -15.79 2.30 -6.73
CA THR A 72 -16.48 2.95 -5.60
C THR A 72 -16.95 4.37 -5.94
N GLY A 73 -16.27 5.05 -6.87
CA GLY A 73 -16.60 6.41 -7.26
C GLY A 73 -16.65 7.36 -6.05
N ASN A 74 -17.63 8.26 -6.05
CA ASN A 74 -17.82 9.27 -5.01
C ASN A 74 -18.83 8.86 -3.93
N THR A 75 -19.45 7.68 -4.00
CA THR A 75 -20.48 7.29 -3.03
C THR A 75 -19.87 6.92 -1.68
N GLU A 76 -18.78 6.15 -1.69
CA GLU A 76 -18.02 5.79 -0.49
C GLU A 76 -16.51 5.78 -0.81
N PRO A 77 -15.89 6.95 -1.04
CA PRO A 77 -14.47 7.01 -1.35
C PRO A 77 -13.63 6.58 -0.14
N PHE A 78 -12.55 5.85 -0.39
CA PHE A 78 -11.53 5.61 0.62
C PHE A 78 -10.71 6.87 0.86
N ASP A 79 -10.56 7.25 2.12
CA ASP A 79 -9.83 8.43 2.57
C ASP A 79 -8.33 8.18 2.62
N SER A 80 -7.94 6.95 2.95
CA SER A 80 -6.56 6.51 3.00
C SER A 80 -6.42 5.02 2.70
N ILE A 81 -5.18 4.59 2.50
CA ILE A 81 -4.81 3.18 2.37
C ILE A 81 -3.66 2.91 3.33
N ARG A 82 -3.66 1.74 3.96
CA ARG A 82 -2.57 1.26 4.82
C ARG A 82 -2.20 -0.15 4.41
N GLY A 83 -0.90 -0.40 4.23
CA GLY A 83 -0.39 -1.73 3.90
C GLY A 83 0.91 -2.07 4.63
N ILE A 84 1.08 -3.35 4.94
CA ILE A 84 2.36 -3.89 5.42
C ILE A 84 3.16 -4.37 4.21
N PHE A 85 4.38 -3.90 4.09
CA PHE A 85 5.35 -4.30 3.08
C PHE A 85 6.44 -5.12 3.77
N ILE A 86 6.58 -6.37 3.33
CA ILE A 86 7.58 -7.31 3.83
C ILE A 86 8.70 -7.34 2.79
N GLU A 87 9.85 -6.82 3.17
CA GLU A 87 10.98 -6.59 2.27
C GLU A 87 12.30 -6.98 2.95
N GLY A 88 13.32 -7.27 2.14
CA GLY A 88 14.63 -7.70 2.61
C GLY A 88 14.69 -9.19 2.97
N LYS A 89 15.75 -9.59 3.68
CA LYS A 89 15.94 -10.99 4.06
C LYS A 89 15.24 -11.31 5.38
N ALA A 90 14.92 -12.59 5.58
CA ALA A 90 14.54 -13.11 6.89
C ALA A 90 15.68 -12.85 7.89
N LEU A 91 15.36 -12.42 9.11
CA LEU A 91 16.36 -12.03 10.12
C LEU A 91 17.24 -13.21 10.58
N TYR A 92 16.73 -14.43 10.51
CA TYR A 92 17.40 -15.68 10.86
C TYR A 92 16.70 -16.87 10.18
N HIS A 93 17.24 -18.09 10.30
CA HIS A 93 16.67 -19.30 9.73
C HIS A 93 15.21 -19.49 10.19
N ASP A 94 14.31 -19.71 9.24
CA ASP A 94 12.86 -19.86 9.43
C ASP A 94 12.14 -18.67 10.09
N ALA A 95 12.73 -17.47 10.09
CA ALA A 95 12.09 -16.29 10.65
C ALA A 95 10.90 -15.81 9.80
N GLY A 96 9.81 -15.43 10.46
CA GLY A 96 8.72 -14.63 9.88
C GLY A 96 8.98 -13.12 9.89
N PHE A 97 10.09 -12.67 10.48
CA PHE A 97 10.51 -11.27 10.53
C PHE A 97 11.55 -10.97 9.46
N TYR A 98 11.42 -9.82 8.81
CA TYR A 98 12.27 -9.39 7.71
C TYR A 98 12.90 -8.02 7.96
N GLU A 99 14.13 -7.85 7.49
CA GLU A 99 15.00 -6.67 7.72
C GLU A 99 14.33 -5.32 7.43
N LYS A 100 13.43 -5.27 6.45
CA LYS A 100 12.83 -4.02 5.97
C LYS A 100 11.31 -4.05 6.02
N THR A 101 10.73 -4.84 6.93
CA THR A 101 9.28 -4.82 7.14
C THR A 101 8.82 -3.42 7.54
N ASN A 102 7.92 -2.82 6.78
CA ASN A 102 7.44 -1.46 7.02
C ASN A 102 5.94 -1.33 6.74
N ILE A 103 5.30 -0.34 7.37
CA ILE A 103 3.93 0.06 7.04
C ILE A 103 4.01 1.29 6.15
N GLN A 104 3.30 1.25 5.02
CA GLN A 104 3.09 2.42 4.19
C GLN A 104 1.65 2.90 4.33
N ILE A 105 1.48 4.22 4.35
CA ILE A 105 0.18 4.88 4.42
C ILE A 105 0.10 5.85 3.25
N CYS A 106 -0.94 5.71 2.44
CA CYS A 106 -1.29 6.67 1.39
C CYS A 106 -2.49 7.48 1.84
N ILE A 107 -2.35 8.81 1.87
CA ILE A 107 -3.44 9.73 2.21
C ILE A 107 -4.05 10.26 0.92
N ARG A 108 -5.32 9.97 0.68
CA ARG A 108 -6.09 10.49 -0.47
C ARG A 108 -6.91 11.71 -0.10
N ASN A 109 -7.52 11.69 1.08
CA ASN A 109 -8.27 12.81 1.64
C ASN A 109 -7.36 13.64 2.57
N PRO A 110 -7.00 14.89 2.23
CA PRO A 110 -6.16 15.72 3.08
C PRO A 110 -6.73 15.98 4.48
N ASN A 111 -8.05 15.85 4.67
CA ASN A 111 -8.71 15.98 5.98
C ASN A 111 -8.34 14.87 6.97
N CYS A 112 -7.64 13.82 6.52
CA CYS A 112 -7.01 12.83 7.39
C CYS A 112 -5.79 13.39 8.13
N ILE A 113 -5.19 14.48 7.64
CA ILE A 113 -4.07 15.16 8.30
C ILE A 113 -4.65 16.16 9.29
N LYS A 114 -4.63 15.83 10.58
CA LYS A 114 -5.20 16.67 11.64
C LYS A 114 -4.26 17.77 12.11
N GLY A 115 -2.97 17.62 11.83
CA GLY A 115 -1.98 18.65 12.13
C GLY A 115 -0.56 18.16 11.93
N PHE A 116 0.37 19.09 12.02
CA PHE A 116 1.80 18.83 12.03
C PHE A 116 2.40 19.24 13.36
N PHE A 117 3.46 18.57 13.77
CA PHE A 117 4.18 18.91 14.98
C PHE A 117 5.70 18.90 14.77
N HIS A 118 6.39 19.68 15.58
CA HIS A 118 7.84 19.62 15.66
C HIS A 118 8.23 18.42 16.55
N PRO A 119 8.98 17.43 16.04
CA PRO A 119 9.41 16.30 16.85
C PRO A 119 10.21 16.78 18.07
N ARG A 120 9.98 16.16 19.22
CA ARG A 120 10.76 16.44 20.43
C ARG A 120 12.18 15.90 20.26
N GLN A 121 13.13 16.51 20.96
CA GLN A 121 14.47 15.94 21.09
C GLN A 121 14.39 14.58 21.80
N LYS A 122 15.23 13.64 21.36
CA LYS A 122 15.34 12.32 21.97
C LYS A 122 15.79 12.50 23.42
N VAL A 123 15.11 11.81 24.33
CA VAL A 123 15.56 11.61 25.71
C VAL A 123 16.01 10.16 25.84
N ASP A 124 16.91 9.89 26.78
CA ASP A 124 17.26 8.52 27.11
C ASP A 124 16.03 7.81 27.69
N TRP A 125 15.63 6.74 27.00
CA TRP A 125 14.49 5.89 27.31
C TRP A 125 14.62 4.57 26.52
N PRO A 126 14.50 3.40 27.17
CA PRO A 126 14.61 3.14 28.60
C PRO A 126 16.03 3.34 29.14
#